data_AF-A0A7S4DH21-F1
#
_entry.id   AF-A0A7S4DH21-F1
#
_cell.length_a   1.000
_cell.length_b   1.000
_cell.length_c   1.000
_cell.angle_alpha   90.00
_cell.angle_beta   90.00
_cell.angle_gamma   90.00
#
_symmetry.space_group_name_H-M   'P 1'
#
loop_
_entity.id
_entity.type
_entity.pdbx_description
1 polymer ?
#
loop_
_entity_poly.entity_id
_entity_poly.type
_entity_poly.pdbx_seq_one_letter_code
_entity_poly.pdbx_strand_id
1 'polypeptide(L)'
;MSWALMIFAPNWKATPVLALFPPIVFGMLYSAAMLHNLKYPIPGGVEIMKLEGIIKAFSYPDVTFAAWMHFAAFDCLIGLGIVRDARKVGVPHWMCIPCLLLCMLVGPVGFLAYLPLRIICAGLSEK
;
A
#
# COMPACT_ATOMS: atom_id res chain seq x y z
N MET A 1 0.91 -11.12 -8.23
CA MET A 1 1.56 -12.31 -7.63
C MET A 1 1.77 -12.18 -6.12
N SER A 2 2.28 -11.06 -5.60
CA SER A 2 2.52 -10.84 -4.16
C SER A 2 1.27 -11.01 -3.28
N TRP A 3 0.14 -10.45 -3.68
CA TRP A 3 -1.12 -10.56 -2.95
C TRP A 3 -1.58 -12.00 -2.76
N ALA A 4 -1.41 -12.85 -3.78
CA ALA A 4 -1.74 -14.27 -3.68
C ALA A 4 -0.87 -14.99 -2.63
N LEU A 5 0.43 -14.68 -2.57
CA LEU A 5 1.32 -15.23 -1.53
C LEU A 5 0.89 -14.78 -0.12
N MET A 6 0.51 -13.51 0.02
CA MET A 6 0.02 -12.96 1.29
C MET A 6 -1.30 -13.61 1.71
N ILE A 7 -2.21 -13.88 0.78
CA ILE A 7 -3.52 -14.48 1.06
C ILE A 7 -3.41 -15.98 1.33
N PHE A 8 -2.73 -16.74 0.48
CA PHE A 8 -2.74 -18.21 0.52
C PHE A 8 -1.56 -18.83 1.26
N ALA A 9 -0.42 -18.15 1.34
CA ALA A 9 0.81 -18.67 1.92
C ALA A 9 1.45 -17.71 2.95
N PRO A 10 0.70 -17.20 3.96
CA PRO A 10 1.18 -16.18 4.89
C PRO A 10 2.35 -16.65 5.77
N ASN A 11 2.46 -17.96 5.99
CA ASN A 11 3.46 -18.57 6.86
C ASN A 11 4.73 -19.00 6.13
N TRP A 12 4.74 -18.96 4.80
CA TRP A 12 5.90 -19.37 4.02
C TRP A 12 7.05 -18.38 4.20
N LYS A 13 8.26 -18.89 4.47
CA LYS A 13 9.44 -18.07 4.77
C LYS A 13 9.81 -17.10 3.64
N ALA A 14 9.48 -17.45 2.39
CA ALA A 14 9.74 -16.60 1.23
C ALA A 14 8.67 -15.51 1.01
N THR A 15 7.46 -15.65 1.59
CA THR A 15 6.36 -14.69 1.37
C THR A 15 6.75 -13.25 1.66
N PRO A 16 7.40 -12.91 2.79
CA PRO A 16 7.80 -11.52 3.05
C PRO A 16 8.81 -10.97 2.05
N VAL A 17 9.72 -11.81 1.54
CA VAL A 17 10.75 -11.40 0.57
C VAL A 17 10.13 -11.18 -0.79
N LEU A 18 9.29 -12.12 -1.25
CA LEU A 18 8.63 -12.03 -2.55
C LEU A 18 7.54 -10.94 -2.57
N ALA A 19 6.89 -10.68 -1.43
CA ALA A 19 5.92 -9.59 -1.30
C ALA A 19 6.55 -8.20 -1.36
N LEU A 20 7.86 -8.08 -1.06
CA LEU A 20 8.60 -6.82 -1.21
C LEU A 20 8.98 -6.50 -2.66
N PHE A 21 8.95 -7.47 -3.57
CA PHE A 21 9.35 -7.22 -4.95
C PHE A 21 8.48 -6.16 -5.66
N PRO A 22 7.13 -6.22 -5.62
CA PRO A 22 6.30 -5.19 -6.26
C PRO A 22 6.48 -3.77 -5.70
N PRO A 23 6.49 -3.50 -4.37
CA PRO A 23 6.70 -2.14 -3.89
C PRO A 23 8.09 -1.59 -4.23
N ILE A 24 9.13 -2.43 -4.36
CA ILE A 24 10.44 -2.01 -4.86
C ILE A 24 10.32 -1.55 -6.32
N VAL A 25 9.68 -2.36 -7.18
CA VAL A 25 9.49 -2.02 -8.61
C VAL A 25 8.66 -0.75 -8.76
N PHE A 26 7.52 -0.65 -8.07
CA PHE A 26 6.67 0.54 -8.10
C PHE A 26 7.38 1.77 -7.53
N GLY A 27 8.18 1.60 -6.47
CA GLY A 27 9.02 2.67 -5.92
C GLY A 27 10.05 3.18 -6.91
N MET A 28 10.74 2.29 -7.64
CA MET A 28 11.68 2.67 -8.70
C MET A 28 10.98 3.41 -9.84
N LEU A 29 9.82 2.92 -10.30
CA LEU A 29 9.03 3.58 -11.34
C LEU A 29 8.53 4.95 -10.88
N TYR A 30 8.05 5.06 -9.64
CA TYR A 30 7.67 6.33 -9.03
C TYR A 30 8.85 7.32 -8.98
N SER A 31 10.03 6.89 -8.53
CA SER A 31 11.22 7.74 -8.48
C SER A 31 11.62 8.22 -9.87
N ALA A 32 11.60 7.35 -10.88
CA ALA A 32 11.88 7.72 -12.26
C ALA A 32 10.85 8.73 -12.80
N ALA A 33 9.56 8.50 -12.54
CA ALA A 33 8.48 9.41 -12.92
C ALA A 33 8.61 10.77 -12.21
N MET A 34 9.05 10.80 -10.94
CA MET A 34 9.30 12.06 -10.24
C MET A 34 10.47 12.83 -10.82
N LEU A 35 11.58 12.16 -11.15
CA LEU A 35 12.70 12.81 -11.85
C LEU A 35 12.26 13.38 -13.20
N HIS A 36 11.39 12.66 -13.93
CA HIS A 36 10.81 13.14 -15.17
C HIS A 36 9.96 14.40 -14.97
N ASN A 37 9.04 14.40 -14.00
CA ASN A 37 8.17 15.54 -13.69
C ASN A 37 8.95 16.76 -13.16
N LEU A 38 10.09 16.56 -12.49
CA LEU A 38 10.98 17.65 -12.09
C LEU A 38 11.68 18.28 -13.29
N LYS A 39 12.07 17.47 -14.29
CA LYS A 39 12.70 17.95 -15.52
C LYS A 39 11.70 18.66 -16.44
N TYR A 40 10.46 18.18 -16.48
CA TYR A 40 9.38 18.70 -17.31
C TYR A 40 8.17 19.11 -16.44
N PRO A 41 8.27 20.24 -15.71
CA PRO A 41 7.23 20.63 -14.77
C PRO A 41 5.96 21.10 -15.48
N ILE A 42 4.84 20.97 -14.76
CA ILE A 42 3.54 21.49 -15.21
C ILE A 42 3.64 23.02 -15.44
N PRO A 43 3.24 23.52 -16.63
CA PRO A 43 3.19 24.96 -16.90
C PRO A 43 2.34 25.72 -15.88
N GLY A 44 2.91 26.80 -15.34
CA GLY A 44 2.28 27.61 -14.29
C GLY A 44 2.22 26.95 -12.91
N GLY A 45 2.87 25.80 -12.71
CA GLY A 45 2.92 25.10 -11.42
C GLY A 45 1.59 24.51 -10.97
N VAL A 46 1.64 23.82 -9.83
CA VAL A 46 0.47 23.23 -9.15
C VAL A 46 0.64 23.36 -7.64
N GLU A 47 -0.40 23.87 -6.97
CA GLU A 47 -0.48 23.98 -5.52
C GLU A 47 -1.12 22.71 -4.92
N ILE A 48 -0.33 21.66 -4.71
CA ILE A 48 -0.83 20.35 -4.22
C ILE A 48 -1.45 20.38 -2.81
N MET A 49 -1.31 21.48 -2.08
CA MET A 49 -1.97 21.68 -0.77
C MET A 49 -3.43 22.14 -0.90
N LYS A 50 -3.91 22.42 -2.13
CA LYS A 50 -5.31 22.73 -2.43
C LYS A 50 -5.90 21.66 -3.35
N LEU A 51 -7.19 21.35 -3.15
CA LEU A 51 -7.90 20.37 -3.98
C LEU A 51 -7.83 20.73 -5.47
N GLU A 52 -7.98 22.01 -5.82
CA GLU A 52 -7.87 22.51 -7.20
C GLU A 52 -6.50 22.21 -7.82
N GLY A 53 -5.43 22.39 -7.05
CA GLY A 53 -4.07 22.08 -7.49
C GLY A 53 -3.84 20.58 -7.65
N ILE A 54 -4.44 19.75 -6.81
CA ILE A 54 -4.44 18.28 -6.98
C ILE A 54 -5.20 17.90 -8.26
N ILE A 55 -6.42 18.43 -8.47
CA ILE A 55 -7.21 18.15 -9.68
C ILE A 55 -6.43 18.53 -10.94
N LYS A 56 -5.80 19.71 -10.94
CA LYS A 56 -4.92 20.14 -12.03
C LYS A 56 -3.72 19.21 -12.19
N ALA A 57 -3.08 18.77 -11.11
CA ALA A 57 -1.94 17.87 -11.19
C ALA A 57 -2.33 16.52 -11.81
N PHE A 58 -3.46 15.96 -11.41
CA PHE A 58 -3.97 14.68 -11.92
C PHE A 58 -4.56 14.74 -13.34
N SER A 59 -4.67 15.93 -13.96
CA SER A 59 -4.99 16.03 -15.39
C SER A 59 -3.78 15.75 -16.28
N TYR A 60 -2.56 15.74 -15.72
CA TYR A 60 -1.33 15.42 -16.42
C TYR A 60 -0.99 13.93 -16.29
N PRO A 61 -0.87 13.18 -17.41
CA PRO A 61 -0.64 11.74 -17.37
C PRO A 61 0.60 11.31 -16.58
N ASP A 62 1.71 12.06 -16.68
CA ASP A 62 2.97 11.72 -16.02
C ASP A 62 2.88 11.85 -14.48
N VAL A 63 2.11 12.83 -14.00
CA VAL A 63 1.86 13.02 -12.58
C VAL A 63 0.88 11.99 -12.05
N THR A 64 -0.19 11.70 -12.82
CA THR A 64 -1.16 10.65 -12.48
C THR A 64 -0.50 9.27 -12.43
N PHE A 65 0.40 8.97 -13.37
CA PHE A 65 1.17 7.73 -13.35
C PHE A 65 2.05 7.64 -12.10
N ALA A 66 2.77 8.72 -11.76
CA ALA A 66 3.59 8.75 -10.55
C ALA A 66 2.73 8.53 -9.29
N ALA A 67 1.59 9.22 -9.18
CA ALA A 67 0.67 9.05 -8.07
C ALA A 67 0.13 7.61 -7.98
N TRP A 68 -0.20 6.99 -9.12
CA TRP A 68 -0.66 5.61 -9.14
C TRP A 68 0.44 4.63 -8.67
N MET A 69 1.67 4.78 -9.16
CA MET A 69 2.80 3.96 -8.69
C MET A 69 3.06 4.15 -7.20
N HIS A 70 2.92 5.37 -6.69
CA HIS A 70 2.98 5.67 -5.27
C HIS A 70 1.92 4.89 -4.49
N PHE A 71 0.63 5.01 -4.86
CA PHE A 71 -0.45 4.29 -4.20
C PHE A 71 -0.23 2.76 -4.23
N ALA A 72 0.10 2.21 -5.40
CA ALA A 72 0.33 0.76 -5.55
C ALA A 72 1.50 0.25 -4.68
N ALA A 73 2.57 1.03 -4.54
CA ALA A 73 3.69 0.69 -3.67
C ALA A 73 3.26 0.66 -2.20
N PHE A 74 2.56 1.70 -1.75
CA PHE A 74 2.12 1.80 -0.36
C PHE A 74 1.09 0.73 0.00
N ASP A 75 0.12 0.45 -0.87
CA ASP A 75 -0.89 -0.58 -0.64
C ASP A 75 -0.25 -1.96 -0.45
N CYS A 76 0.77 -2.29 -1.25
CA CYS A 76 1.54 -3.52 -1.07
C CYS A 76 2.31 -3.55 0.26
N LEU A 77 2.93 -2.44 0.66
CA LEU A 77 3.66 -2.34 1.93
C LEU A 77 2.72 -2.46 3.14
N ILE A 78 1.55 -1.83 3.08
CA ILE A 78 0.52 -1.93 4.11
C ILE A 78 -0.03 -3.35 4.19
N GLY A 79 -0.35 -3.98 3.05
CA GLY A 79 -0.78 -5.39 3.02
C GLY A 79 0.26 -6.33 3.64
N LEU A 80 1.53 -6.15 3.32
CA LEU A 80 2.62 -6.90 3.95
C LEU A 80 2.74 -6.60 5.45
N GLY A 81 2.56 -5.35 5.84
CA GLY A 81 2.50 -4.92 7.24
C GLY A 81 1.41 -5.64 8.01
N ILE A 82 0.19 -5.70 7.46
CA ILE A 82 -0.96 -6.43 8.04
C ILE A 82 -0.61 -7.90 8.26
N VAL A 83 -0.09 -8.61 7.25
CA VAL A 83 0.28 -10.03 7.39
C VAL A 83 1.32 -10.24 8.50
N ARG A 84 2.33 -9.37 8.57
CA ARG A 84 3.41 -9.51 9.56
C ARG A 84 2.96 -9.15 10.97
N ASP A 85 2.16 -8.09 11.11
CA ASP A 85 1.59 -7.66 12.39
C ASP A 85 0.59 -8.69 12.92
N ALA A 86 -0.30 -9.20 12.06
CA ALA A 86 -1.28 -10.23 12.43
C ALA A 86 -0.62 -11.47 13.04
N ARG A 87 0.51 -11.89 12.47
CA ARG A 87 1.30 -13.01 13.00
C ARG A 87 1.94 -12.72 14.35
N LYS A 88 2.36 -11.48 14.61
CA LYS A 88 2.94 -11.06 15.89
C LYS A 88 1.89 -10.97 16.99
N VAL A 89 0.70 -10.48 16.64
CA VAL A 89 -0.39 -10.17 17.57
C VAL A 89 -1.38 -11.34 17.71
N GLY A 90 -1.19 -12.42 16.96
CA GLY A 90 -2.03 -13.62 17.02
C GLY A 90 -3.39 -13.46 16.34
N VAL A 91 -3.55 -12.50 15.42
CA VAL A 91 -4.78 -12.37 14.62
C VAL A 91 -4.89 -13.56 13.67
N PRO A 92 -5.99 -14.32 13.68
CA PRO A 92 -6.20 -15.42 12.74
C PRO A 92 -6.16 -14.94 11.29
N HIS A 93 -5.33 -15.57 10.47
CA HIS A 93 -5.08 -15.10 9.09
C HIS A 93 -6.34 -15.00 8.22
N TRP A 94 -7.32 -15.87 8.43
CA TRP A 94 -8.58 -15.83 7.68
C TRP A 94 -9.34 -14.51 7.88
N MET A 95 -9.19 -13.85 9.05
CA MET A 95 -9.77 -12.53 9.32
C MET A 95 -9.01 -11.42 8.60
N CYS A 96 -7.73 -11.63 8.28
CA CYS A 96 -6.94 -10.68 7.51
C CYS A 96 -7.27 -10.71 6.01
N ILE A 97 -7.80 -11.81 5.47
CA ILE A 97 -8.12 -11.94 4.03
C ILE A 97 -9.04 -10.80 3.53
N PRO A 98 -10.20 -10.51 4.15
CA PRO A 98 -11.02 -9.38 3.72
C PRO A 98 -10.29 -8.03 3.84
N CYS A 99 -9.49 -7.83 4.88
CA CYS A 99 -8.68 -6.62 5.05
C CYS A 99 -7.63 -6.47 3.93
N LEU A 100 -6.99 -7.56 3.52
CA LEU A 100 -6.00 -7.58 2.44
C LEU A 100 -6.66 -7.31 1.09
N LEU A 101 -7.84 -7.88 0.82
CA LEU A 101 -8.60 -7.59 -0.40
C LEU A 101 -9.05 -6.14 -0.45
N LEU A 102 -9.53 -5.59 0.67
CA LEU A 102 -9.86 -4.18 0.79
C LEU A 102 -8.62 -3.30 0.63
N CYS A 103 -7.46 -3.70 1.15
CA CYS A 103 -6.22 -2.95 1.00
C CYS A 103 -5.71 -2.96 -0.45
N MET A 104 -5.90 -4.06 -1.17
CA MET A 104 -5.54 -4.15 -2.59
C MET A 104 -6.38 -3.22 -3.47
N LEU A 105 -7.64 -2.97 -3.11
CA LEU A 105 -8.56 -2.15 -3.90
C LEU A 105 -8.60 -0.69 -3.44
N VAL A 106 -8.56 -0.49 -2.13
CA VAL A 106 -8.74 0.78 -1.45
C VAL A 106 -7.86 0.80 -0.19
N GLY A 107 -6.54 0.82 -0.39
CA GLY A 107 -5.48 0.75 0.63
C GLY A 107 -5.87 1.13 2.06
N PRO A 108 -6.24 2.40 2.31
CA PRO A 108 -6.57 2.90 3.64
C PRO A 108 -7.75 2.18 4.31
N VAL A 109 -8.76 1.78 3.54
CA VAL A 109 -9.96 1.11 4.06
C VAL A 109 -9.60 -0.29 4.57
N GLY A 110 -8.74 -1.02 3.86
CA GLY A 110 -8.26 -2.32 4.32
C GLY A 110 -7.45 -2.25 5.61
N PHE A 111 -6.61 -1.21 5.74
CA PHE A 111 -5.88 -0.95 6.98
C PHE A 111 -6.81 -0.60 8.15
N LEU A 112 -7.78 0.30 7.92
CA LEU A 112 -8.78 0.64 8.93
C LEU A 112 -9.61 -0.57 9.37
N ALA A 113 -9.96 -1.46 8.44
CA ALA A 113 -10.66 -2.70 8.74
C ALA A 113 -9.80 -3.67 9.60
N TYR A 114 -8.47 -3.63 9.46
CA TYR A 114 -7.56 -4.47 10.23
C TYR A 114 -7.36 -3.99 11.69
N LEU A 115 -7.39 -2.68 11.94
CA LEU A 115 -7.09 -2.11 13.26
C LEU A 115 -7.94 -2.67 14.41
N PRO A 116 -9.28 -2.83 14.28
CA PRO A 116 -10.09 -3.44 15.34
C PRO A 116 -9.67 -4.88 15.65
N LEU A 117 -9.36 -5.67 14.61
CA LEU A 117 -8.91 -7.06 14.76
C LEU A 117 -7.62 -7.12 15.58
N ARG A 118 -6.66 -6.24 15.23
CA ARG A 118 -5.40 -6.10 15.96
C ARG A 118 -5.63 -5.77 17.43
N ILE A 119 -6.50 -4.80 17.74
CA ILE A 119 -6.77 -4.37 19.12
C ILE A 119 -7.38 -5.51 19.95
N ILE A 120 -8.36 -6.21 19.39
CA ILE A 120 -9.05 -7.31 20.07
C ILE A 120 -8.08 -8.46 20.37
N CYS A 121 -7.27 -8.87 19.39
CA CYS A 121 -6.32 -9.97 19.58
C CYS A 121 -5.12 -9.58 20.45
N ALA A 122 -4.62 -8.34 20.35
CA ALA A 122 -3.53 -7.85 21.21
C ALA A 122 -3.93 -7.89 22.69
N GLY A 123 -5.12 -7.39 23.03
CA GLY A 123 -5.61 -7.39 24.40
C GLY A 123 -5.92 -8.77 24.98
N LEU A 124 -6.03 -9.80 24.14
CA LEU A 124 -6.16 -11.20 24.56
C LEU A 124 -4.79 -11.87 24.80
N SER A 125 -3.70 -11.34 24.22
CA SER A 125 -2.35 -11.88 24.37
C SER A 125 -1.62 -11.38 25.62
N GLU A 126 -2.11 -10.29 26.24
CA GLU A 126 -1.54 -9.72 27.48
C GLU A 126 -2.21 -10.26 28.76
N LYS A 127 -3.24 -11.11 28.64
CA LYS A 127 -3.90 -11.81 29.75
C LYS A 127 -3.43 -13.24 29.85
#